data_AF-A0A928N9M0-F1
#
_entry.id   AF-A0A928N9M0-F1
#
_cell.length_a   1.000
_cell.length_b   1.000
_cell.length_c   1.000
_cell.angle_alpha   90.00
_cell.angle_beta   90.00
_cell.angle_gamma   90.00
#
_symmetry.space_group_name_H-M   'P 1'
#
loop_
_entity.id
_entity.type
_entity.pdbx_description
1 polymer ?
#
loop_
_entity_poly.entity_id
_entity_poly.type
_entity_poly.pdbx_seq_one_letter_code
_entity_poly.pdbx_strand_id
1 'polypeptide(L)' 'MNKAELVAILAEKADVTKKDAERVLGAFVDSVSEALKKGDKVQLVGFGTFEARKRAAREG' A
#
# COMPACT_ATOMS: atom_id res chain seq x y z
N MET A 1 -11.10 -10.35 -0.77
CA MET A 1 -10.66 -9.03 -0.25
C MET A 1 -10.29 -8.12 -1.41
N ASN A 2 -11.26 -7.34 -1.87
CA ASN A 2 -11.04 -6.22 -2.79
C ASN A 2 -10.82 -4.91 -1.99
N LYS A 3 -10.63 -3.78 -2.69
CA LYS A 3 -10.39 -2.48 -2.04
C LYS A 3 -11.53 -2.05 -1.10
N ALA A 4 -12.78 -2.24 -1.52
CA ALA A 4 -13.94 -1.83 -0.73
C ALA A 4 -14.09 -2.67 0.56
N GLU A 5 -13.87 -3.98 0.45
CA GLU A 5 -13.83 -4.90 1.59
C GLU A 5 -12.71 -4.52 2.57
N LEU A 6 -11.52 -4.18 2.06
CA LEU A 6 -10.41 -3.73 2.88
C LEU A 6 -10.73 -2.43 3.63
N VAL A 7 -11.32 -1.43 2.95
CA VAL A 7 -11.73 -0.15 3.57
C VAL A 7 -12.75 -0.37 4.68
N ALA A 8 -13.74 -1.25 4.48
CA ALA A 8 -14.74 -1.55 5.50
C ALA A 8 -14.09 -2.16 6.75
N ILE A 9 -13.21 -3.16 6.58
CA ILE A 9 -12.48 -3.78 7.69
C ILE A 9 -11.57 -2.77 8.38
N LEU A 10 -10.91 -1.87 7.65
CA LEU A 10 -10.03 -0.85 8.20
C LEU A 10 -10.82 0.16 9.05
N ALA A 11 -11.98 0.59 8.55
CA ALA A 11 -12.88 1.49 9.26
C ALA A 11 -13.35 0.87 10.58
N GLU A 12 -13.77 -0.40 10.56
CA GLU A 12 -14.19 -1.12 11.77
C GLU A 12 -13.04 -1.33 12.76
N LYS A 13 -11.87 -1.78 12.28
CA LYS A 13 -10.73 -2.09 13.16
C LYS A 13 -10.06 -0.86 13.75
N ALA A 14 -10.04 0.25 13.03
CA ALA A 14 -9.42 1.49 13.47
C ALA A 14 -10.41 2.45 14.14
N ASP A 15 -11.70 2.08 14.22
CA ASP A 15 -12.78 2.92 14.75
C ASP A 15 -12.83 4.30 14.08
N VAL A 16 -12.81 4.30 12.74
CA VAL A 16 -12.87 5.52 11.92
C VAL A 16 -13.99 5.42 10.89
N THR A 17 -14.37 6.56 10.31
CA THR A 17 -15.36 6.55 9.24
C THR A 17 -14.82 5.83 8.00
N LYS A 18 -15.71 5.23 7.20
CA LYS A 18 -15.33 4.63 5.90
C LYS A 18 -14.61 5.63 4.97
N LYS A 19 -15.03 6.90 5.03
CA LYS A 19 -14.43 7.99 4.25
C LYS A 19 -12.98 8.23 4.69
N ASP A 20 -12.72 8.25 5.99
CA ASP A 20 -11.37 8.43 6.52
C ASP A 20 -10.50 7.21 6.23
N ALA A 21 -11.03 5.99 6.40
CA ALA A 21 -10.33 4.76 6.04
C ALA A 21 -9.93 4.73 4.55
N GLU A 22 -10.83 5.14 3.65
CA GLU A 22 -10.53 5.23 2.22
C GLU A 22 -9.46 6.28 1.92
N ARG A 23 -9.55 7.46 2.57
CA ARG A 23 -8.53 8.51 2.44
C ARG A 23 -7.16 8.03 2.92
N VAL A 24 -7.09 7.38 4.07
CA VAL A 24 -5.85 6.87 4.66
C VAL A 24 -5.26 5.76 3.81
N LEU A 25 -6.08 4.83 3.31
CA LEU A 25 -5.61 3.77 2.42
C LEU A 25 -5.06 4.34 1.10
N GLY A 26 -5.72 5.34 0.53
CA GLY A 26 -5.24 6.06 -0.66
C GLY A 26 -3.87 6.70 -0.40
N ALA A 27 -3.78 7.53 0.64
CA ALA A 27 -2.53 8.20 1.02
C ALA A 27 -1.40 7.21 1.29
N PHE A 28 -1.70 6.05 1.88
CA PHE A 28 -0.72 4.98 2.10
C PHE A 28 -0.17 4.43 0.77
N VAL A 29 -1.05 4.07 -0.17
CA VAL A 29 -0.64 3.53 -1.48
C VAL A 29 0.17 4.55 -2.26
N ASP A 30 -0.24 5.82 -2.23
CA ASP A 30 0.46 6.90 -2.92
C ASP A 30 1.85 7.13 -2.32
N SER A 31 1.95 7.22 -0.99
CA SER A 31 3.22 7.42 -0.28
C SER A 31 4.21 6.28 -0.55
N VAL A 32 3.74 5.02 -0.51
CA VAL A 32 4.57 3.87 -0.85
C VAL A 32 5.01 3.95 -2.31
N SER A 33 4.09 4.25 -3.24
CA SER A 33 4.40 4.33 -4.67
C SER A 33 5.42 5.42 -4.97
N GLU A 34 5.35 6.58 -4.33
CA GLU A 34 6.33 7.66 -4.47
C GLU A 34 7.72 7.26 -3.97
N ALA A 35 7.80 6.61 -2.81
CA ALA A 35 9.07 6.09 -2.29
C ALA A 35 9.69 5.08 -3.28
N LEU A 36 8.90 4.14 -3.79
CA LEU A 36 9.37 3.15 -4.76
C LEU A 36 9.86 3.78 -6.07
N LYS A 37 9.21 4.85 -6.55
CA LYS A 37 9.66 5.61 -7.75
C LYS A 37 11.01 6.27 -7.55
N LYS A 38 11.34 6.69 -6.32
CA LYS A 38 12.66 7.26 -5.98
C LYS A 38 13.75 6.18 -5.84
N GLY A 39 13.37 4.90 -5.89
CA GLY A 39 14.27 3.77 -5.65
C GLY A 39 14.43 3.44 -4.17
N ASP A 40 13.65 4.09 -3.30
CA ASP A 40 13.66 3.81 -1.88
C ASP A 40 12.94 2.49 -1.58
N LYS A 41 13.28 1.91 -0.43
CA LYS A 41 12.61 0.73 0.12
C LYS A 41 11.72 1.15 1.27
N VAL A 42 10.49 0.68 1.28
CA VAL A 42 9.56 0.90 2.40
C VAL A 42 9.47 -0.37 3.22
N GLN A 43 9.97 -0.34 4.45
CA GLN A 43 9.93 -1.47 5.37
C GLN A 43 8.88 -1.24 6.46
N LEU A 44 7.93 -2.17 6.55
CA LEU A 44 6.90 -2.22 7.58
C LEU A 44 7.16 -3.46 8.44
N VAL A 45 7.77 -3.26 9.60
CA VAL A 45 8.14 -4.36 10.52
C VAL A 45 6.90 -5.17 10.89
N GLY A 46 6.99 -6.50 10.78
CA GLY A 46 5.87 -7.41 11.05
C GLY A 46 4.88 -7.59 9.89
N PHE A 47 5.05 -6.87 8.78
CA PHE A 47 4.21 -7.02 7.58
C PHE A 47 5.04 -7.37 6.34
N GLY A 48 6.05 -6.56 6.01
CA GLY A 48 6.89 -6.82 4.84
C GLY A 48 7.73 -5.62 4.39
N THR A 49 8.43 -5.82 3.28
CA THR A 49 9.23 -4.79 2.62
C THR A 49 8.75 -4.61 1.18
N PHE A 50 8.55 -3.36 0.78
CA PHE A 50 8.24 -2.97 -0.59
C PHE A 50 9.50 -2.38 -1.22
N GLU A 51 9.87 -2.86 -2.40
CA GLU A 51 11.01 -2.35 -3.17
C GLU A 51 10.74 -2.46 -4.67
N ALA A 52 11.20 -1.49 -5.46
CA ALA A 52 11.19 -1.58 -6.90
C ALA A 52 12.32 -2.51 -7.37
N ARG A 53 11.98 -3.61 -8.05
CA ARG A 53 12.96 -4.54 -8.62
C ARG A 53 13.11 -4.31 -10.12
N LYS A 54 14.35 -4.16 -10.58
CA LYS A 54 14.65 -4.22 -12.00
C LYS A 54 14.44 -5.66 -12.48
N ARG A 55 13.59 -5.85 -13.48
CA ARG A 55 13.47 -7.14 -14.17
C ARG A 55 14.33 -7.08 -15.44
N ALA A 56 15.15 -8.10 -15.62
CA ALA A 56 15.87 -8.29 -16.88
C ALA A 56 14.88 -8.57 -18.00
N ALA A 57 15.26 -8.19 -19.23
CA ALA A 57 14.55 -8.64 -20.42
C ALA A 57 14.63 -10.17 -20.48
N ARG A 58 13.53 -10.80 -20.89
CA ARG A 58 13.47 -12.23 -21.15
C ARG A 58 12.89 -12.43 -22.54
N GLU A 59 13.50 -13.32 -23.31
CA GLU A 59 12.92 -13.80 -24.56
C GLU A 59 11.64 -14.57 -24.22
N GLY A 60 10.58 -14.31 -24.98
CA GLY A 60 9.23 -14.84 -24.75
C GLY A 60 9.18 -16.36 -24.79
#